data_AF-A0A2H9R828-F1
#
_entry.id   AF-A0A2H9R828-F1
#
_cell.length_a   1.000
_cell.length_b   1.000
_cell.length_c   1.000
_cell.angle_alpha   90.00
_cell.angle_beta   90.00
_cell.angle_gamma   90.00
#
_symmetry.space_group_name_H-M   'P 1'
#
loop_
_entity.id
_entity.type
_entity.pdbx_description
1 polymer ?
#
loop_
_entity_poly.entity_id
_entity_poly.type
_entity_poly.pdbx_seq_one_letter_code
_entity_poly.pdbx_strand_id
1 'polypeptide(L)'
;MIPDSSIRKSLEDYVKLRIRDIPSEIHQTFPNVKQIWKCENQIDFLYGYYVGKIEEGTLHYLLKATRASAGGFVDVFEIRGILETYRTDLRNSIEKALS
;
A
#
# COMPACT_ATOMS: atom_id res chain seq x y z
N MET A 1 -2.09 -19.54 -2.72
CA MET A 1 -2.14 -19.42 -1.24
C MET A 1 -0.73 -19.44 -0.70
N ILE A 2 -0.26 -18.33 -0.11
CA ILE A 2 0.97 -18.24 0.67
C ILE A 2 0.81 -19.22 1.85
N PRO A 3 1.48 -20.38 1.81
CA PRO A 3 1.23 -21.44 2.78
C PRO A 3 2.01 -21.21 4.09
N ASP A 4 3.03 -20.35 4.04
CA ASP A 4 3.87 -20.02 5.17
C ASP A 4 3.24 -18.87 5.99
N SER A 5 2.78 -19.21 7.19
CA SER A 5 2.16 -18.27 8.13
C SER A 5 3.11 -17.17 8.58
N SER A 6 4.42 -17.41 8.57
CA SER A 6 5.44 -16.41 8.92
C SER A 6 5.58 -15.36 7.81
N ILE A 7 5.56 -15.79 6.54
CA ILE A 7 5.61 -14.89 5.38
C ILE A 7 4.35 -14.04 5.34
N ARG A 8 3.17 -14.65 5.51
CA ARG A 8 1.90 -13.91 5.53
C ARG A 8 1.88 -12.82 6.59
N LYS A 9 2.30 -13.15 7.83
CA LYS A 9 2.41 -12.18 8.92
C LYS A 9 3.40 -11.06 8.57
N SER A 10 4.55 -11.40 7.98
CA SER A 10 5.55 -10.42 7.56
C SER A 10 5.00 -9.44 6.52
N LEU A 11 4.15 -9.90 5.59
CA LEU A 11 3.48 -9.03 4.61
C LEU A 11 2.43 -8.14 5.26
N GLU A 12 1.62 -8.68 6.18
CA GLU A 12 0.65 -7.88 6.93
C GLU A 12 1.34 -6.76 7.73
N ASP A 13 2.45 -7.07 8.40
CA ASP A 13 3.24 -6.10 9.15
C ASP A 13 3.87 -5.05 8.24
N TYR A 14 4.34 -5.45 7.05
CA TYR A 14 4.83 -4.52 6.03
C TYR A 14 3.71 -3.58 5.54
N VAL A 15 2.53 -4.10 5.19
CA VAL A 15 1.38 -3.28 4.75
C VAL A 15 0.99 -2.27 5.82
N LYS A 16 0.87 -2.68 7.09
CA LYS A 16 0.59 -1.77 8.21
C LYS A 16 1.62 -0.67 8.35
N LEU A 17 2.90 -1.01 8.24
CA LEU A 17 4.00 -0.04 8.27
C LEU A 17 3.82 0.99 7.16
N ARG A 18 3.57 0.54 5.92
CA ARG A 18 3.40 1.45 4.79
C ARG A 18 2.18 2.35 4.94
N ILE A 19 1.06 1.84 5.46
CA ILE A 19 -0.14 2.65 5.77
C ILE A 19 0.17 3.73 6.81
N ARG A 20 0.97 3.41 7.83
CA ARG A 20 1.36 4.36 8.88
C ARG A 20 2.22 5.51 8.35
N ASP A 21 3.03 5.25 7.33
CA ASP A 21 3.94 6.26 6.75
C ASP A 21 3.25 7.20 5.76
N ILE A 22 2.03 6.86 5.30
CA ILE A 22 1.25 7.63 4.32
C ILE A 22 1.13 9.11 4.69
N PRO A 23 0.79 9.52 5.92
CA PRO A 23 0.55 10.91 6.20
C PRO A 23 1.81 11.74 5.97
N SER A 24 2.96 11.29 6.48
CA SER A 24 4.24 11.95 6.20
C SER A 24 4.58 11.97 4.71
N GLU A 25 4.33 10.87 3.99
CA GLU A 25 4.62 10.80 2.56
C GLU A 25 3.74 11.73 1.72
N ILE A 26 2.47 11.91 2.07
CA ILE A 26 1.55 12.84 1.38
C ILE A 26 2.09 14.26 1.45
N HIS A 27 2.47 14.71 2.65
CA HIS A 27 3.01 16.06 2.86
C HIS A 27 4.29 16.32 2.05
N GLN A 28 5.10 15.29 1.84
CA GLN A 28 6.36 15.40 1.08
C GLN A 28 6.15 15.27 -0.44
N THR A 29 5.32 14.32 -0.88
CA THR A 29 5.19 13.91 -2.28
C THR A 29 4.12 14.71 -3.02
N PHE A 30 3.07 15.11 -2.31
CA PHE A 30 1.93 15.80 -2.88
C PHE A 30 1.69 17.15 -2.19
N PRO A 31 2.66 18.07 -2.17
CA PRO A 31 2.40 19.43 -1.70
C PRO A 31 1.28 20.02 -2.55
N ASN A 32 0.23 20.56 -1.92
CA ASN A 32 -0.91 21.16 -2.61
C ASN A 32 -1.53 20.26 -3.70
N VAL A 33 -1.90 19.02 -3.34
CA VAL A 33 -2.50 17.99 -4.21
C VAL A 33 -3.46 18.58 -5.27
N LYS A 34 -4.40 19.45 -4.85
CA LYS A 34 -5.43 20.06 -5.72
C LYS A 34 -4.85 21.00 -6.78
N GLN A 35 -3.80 21.74 -6.45
CA GLN A 35 -3.22 22.74 -7.35
C GLN A 35 -2.36 22.09 -8.44
N ILE A 36 -1.58 21.06 -8.06
CA ILE A 36 -0.64 20.41 -8.98
C ILE A 36 -1.34 19.32 -9.80
N TRP A 37 -2.12 18.48 -9.14
CA TRP A 37 -2.69 17.28 -9.77
C TRP A 37 -4.11 17.47 -10.30
N LYS A 38 -4.73 18.64 -10.06
CA LYS A 38 -6.05 19.05 -10.56
C LYS A 38 -7.16 18.01 -10.33
N CYS A 39 -7.02 17.18 -9.30
CA CYS A 39 -7.98 16.14 -8.97
C CYS A 39 -9.15 16.70 -8.17
N GLU A 40 -10.37 16.42 -8.65
CA GLU A 40 -11.62 16.85 -8.00
C GLU A 40 -11.81 16.15 -6.65
N ASN A 41 -11.60 14.83 -6.62
CA ASN A 41 -11.61 14.03 -5.40
C ASN A 41 -10.19 13.59 -5.02
N GLN A 42 -9.58 14.34 -4.11
CA GLN A 42 -8.22 14.07 -3.63
C GLN A 42 -8.12 12.74 -2.86
N ILE A 43 -9.16 12.37 -2.13
CA ILE A 43 -9.16 11.14 -1.32
C ILE A 43 -9.11 9.94 -2.25
N ASP A 44 -9.99 9.88 -3.25
CA ASP A 44 -10.03 8.74 -4.18
C ASP A 44 -8.75 8.65 -5.03
N PHE A 45 -8.21 9.81 -5.45
CA PHE A 45 -6.92 9.87 -6.14
C PHE A 45 -5.78 9.29 -5.30
N LEU A 46 -5.63 9.77 -4.06
CA LEU A 46 -4.58 9.29 -3.16
C LEU A 46 -4.82 7.83 -2.76
N TYR A 47 -6.08 7.41 -2.59
CA TYR A 47 -6.41 6.03 -2.30
C TYR A 47 -5.94 5.11 -3.42
N GLY A 48 -6.29 5.41 -4.68
CA GLY A 48 -5.82 4.62 -5.83
C GLY A 48 -4.29 4.60 -5.94
N TYR A 49 -3.64 5.74 -5.74
CA TYR A 49 -2.18 5.85 -5.76
C TYR A 49 -1.52 4.98 -4.68
N TYR A 50 -1.96 5.09 -3.42
CA TYR A 50 -1.35 4.35 -2.31
C TYR A 50 -1.69 2.87 -2.34
N VAL A 51 -2.85 2.48 -2.86
CA VAL A 51 -3.15 1.07 -3.13
C VAL A 51 -2.10 0.48 -4.07
N GLY A 52 -1.89 1.09 -5.25
CA GLY A 52 -0.92 0.59 -6.22
C GLY A 52 0.52 0.60 -5.67
N LYS A 53 0.90 1.68 -4.99
CA LYS A 53 2.24 1.81 -4.37
C LYS A 53 2.51 0.76 -3.31
N ILE A 54 1.52 0.45 -2.45
CA ILE A 54 1.68 -0.55 -1.39
C ILE A 54 1.70 -1.95 -1.98
N GLU A 55 0.86 -2.25 -2.98
CA GLU A 55 0.87 -3.53 -3.70
C GLU A 55 2.23 -3.81 -4.34
N GLU A 56 2.75 -2.85 -5.10
CA GLU A 56 4.07 -2.95 -5.75
C GLU A 56 5.18 -3.14 -4.69
N GLY A 57 5.17 -2.32 -3.64
CA GLY A 57 6.15 -2.42 -2.55
C GLY A 57 6.10 -3.77 -1.83
N THR A 58 4.90 -4.30 -1.60
CA THR A 58 4.68 -5.59 -0.92
C THR A 58 5.12 -6.74 -1.81
N LEU A 59 4.86 -6.68 -3.12
CA LEU A 59 5.36 -7.65 -4.10
C LEU A 59 6.89 -7.67 -4.10
N HIS A 60 7.53 -6.50 -4.20
CA HIS A 60 8.99 -6.41 -4.14
C HIS A 60 9.58 -6.92 -2.82
N TYR A 61 8.91 -6.63 -1.70
CA TYR A 61 9.30 -7.15 -0.39
C TYR A 61 9.24 -8.68 -0.35
N LEU A 62 8.15 -9.27 -0.85
CA LEU A 62 7.95 -10.71 -0.91
C LEU A 62 8.98 -11.41 -1.81
N LEU A 63 9.24 -10.88 -3.00
CA LEU A 63 10.25 -11.42 -3.92
C LEU A 63 11.64 -11.41 -3.29
N LYS A 64 12.00 -10.34 -2.57
CA LYS A 64 13.27 -10.27 -1.82
C LYS A 64 13.32 -11.29 -0.68
N ALA A 65 12.24 -11.43 0.09
CA ALA A 65 12.18 -12.34 1.24
C ALA A 65 12.26 -13.82 0.83
N THR A 66 11.59 -14.18 -0.26
CA THR A 66 11.53 -15.57 -0.75
C THR A 66 12.70 -15.96 -1.65
N ARG A 67 13.52 -14.98 -2.08
CA ARG A 67 14.51 -15.14 -3.16
C ARG A 67 13.92 -15.74 -4.44
N ALA A 68 12.60 -15.64 -4.60
CA ALA A 68 11.92 -16.13 -5.78
C ALA A 68 12.19 -15.17 -6.95
N SER A 69 12.38 -15.72 -8.14
CA SER A 69 12.28 -14.91 -9.36
C SER A 69 10.83 -14.42 -9.51
N ALA A 70 10.62 -13.31 -10.20
CA ALA A 70 9.28 -12.78 -10.50
C ALA A 70 8.35 -13.78 -11.23
N GLY A 71 8.87 -14.93 -11.69
CA GLY A 71 8.11 -16.04 -12.27
C GLY A 71 7.64 -17.11 -11.26
N GLY A 72 8.08 -17.06 -10.00
CA GLY A 72 7.47 -17.83 -8.92
C GLY A 72 6.14 -17.17 -8.59
N PHE A 73 5.03 -17.89 -8.81
CA PHE A 73 3.66 -17.37 -8.75
C PHE A 73 3.33 -16.79 -7.36
N VAL A 74 3.70 -15.54 -7.13
CA VAL A 74 3.20 -14.73 -6.02
C VAL A 74 1.85 -14.20 -6.48
N ASP A 75 0.80 -14.70 -5.85
CA ASP A 75 -0.55 -14.28 -6.20
C ASP A 75 -0.76 -12.83 -5.74
N VAL A 76 -0.69 -11.89 -6.69
CA VAL A 76 -0.99 -10.47 -6.46
C VAL A 76 -2.38 -10.30 -5.85
N PHE A 77 -3.32 -11.23 -6.10
CA PHE A 77 -4.63 -11.24 -5.47
C PHE A 77 -4.57 -11.49 -3.96
N GLU A 78 -3.57 -12.18 -3.44
CA GLU A 78 -3.39 -12.35 -1.99
C GLU A 78 -2.86 -11.10 -1.32
N ILE A 79 -1.90 -10.40 -1.96
CA ILE A 79 -1.43 -9.09 -1.50
C ILE A 79 -2.60 -8.12 -1.49
N ARG A 80 -3.41 -8.12 -2.57
CA ARG A 80 -4.64 -7.33 -2.64
C ARG A 80 -5.60 -7.68 -1.50
N GLY A 81 -5.81 -8.98 -1.27
CA GLY A 81 -6.67 -9.46 -0.19
C GLY A 81 -6.23 -8.96 1.18
N ILE A 82 -4.92 -9.00 1.48
CA ILE A 82 -4.35 -8.43 2.71
C ILE A 82 -4.62 -6.93 2.78
N LEU A 83 -4.32 -6.18 1.72
CA LEU A 83 -4.50 -4.72 1.71
C LEU A 83 -5.97 -4.33 1.93
N GLU A 84 -6.92 -5.04 1.31
CA GLU A 84 -8.36 -4.79 1.49
C GLU A 84 -8.82 -5.02 2.94
N THR A 85 -8.17 -5.90 3.72
CA THR A 85 -8.47 -6.02 5.16
C THR A 85 -8.15 -4.75 5.95
N TYR A 86 -7.22 -3.93 5.44
CA TYR A 86 -6.81 -2.65 6.03
C TYR A 86 -7.38 -1.43 5.29
N ARG A 87 -8.40 -1.61 4.44
CA ARG A 87 -8.98 -0.52 3.63
C ARG A 87 -9.38 0.71 4.44
N THR A 88 -9.94 0.48 5.64
CA THR A 88 -10.41 1.55 6.52
C THR A 88 -9.23 2.31 7.11
N ASP A 89 -8.19 1.62 7.54
CA ASP A 89 -6.98 2.23 8.08
C ASP A 89 -6.24 3.03 7.00
N LEU A 90 -6.16 2.48 5.78
CA LEU A 90 -5.62 3.18 4.62
C LEU A 90 -6.36 4.49 4.37
N ARG A 91 -7.70 4.43 4.29
CA ARG A 91 -8.53 5.61 4.07
C ARG A 91 -8.35 6.65 5.18
N ASN A 92 -8.42 6.22 6.45
CA ASN A 92 -8.26 7.10 7.60
C ASN A 92 -6.87 7.76 7.63
N SER A 93 -5.82 7.04 7.23
CA SER A 93 -4.47 7.57 7.16
C SER A 93 -4.34 8.69 6.11
N ILE A 94 -4.98 8.51 4.95
CA ILE A 94 -5.05 9.54 3.90
C ILE A 94 -5.86 10.75 4.38
N GLU A 95 -7.05 10.52 4.96
CA GLU A 95 -7.91 11.61 5.45
C GLU A 95 -7.23 12.42 6.55
N LYS A 96 -6.49 11.77 7.45
CA LYS A 96 -5.69 12.43 8.49
C LYS A 96 -4.59 13.33 7.91
N ALA A 97 -4.05 12.99 6.74
CA ALA A 97 -3.02 13.79 6.08
C ALA A 97 -3.57 15.01 5.35
N LEU A 98 -4.85 14.98 4.99
CA LEU A 98 -5.54 16.07 4.29
C LEU A 98 -6.32 17.00 5.23
N SER A 99 -6.46 16.61 6.50
CA SER A 99 -7.09 17.39 7.57
C SER A 99 -6.12 18.41 8.13
#